data_AF-A0A817SGB4-F1
#
_entry.id   AF-A0A817SGB4-F1
#
_cell.length_a   1.000
_cell.length_b   1.000
_cell.length_c   1.000
_cell.angle_alpha   90.00
_cell.angle_beta   90.00
_cell.angle_gamma   90.00
#
_symmetry.space_group_name_H-M   'P 1'
#
loop_
_entity.id
_entity.type
_entity.pdbx_description
1 polymer ?
#
loop_
_entity_poly.entity_id
_entity_poly.type
_entity_poly.pdbx_seq_one_letter_code
_entity_poly.pdbx_strand_id
1 'polypeptide(L)'
;MMMGSKLHLEYLTTNHTGLGTKYRWTGTMMAMKMDFTVEVTKWNEAVEKIWETIGEAKMIIYSWYRMHLLLTKKGGKTEAELSITYEKPKGWFLNIISFLFADWYCNWCLKNMLTDAKKQLEPNSKEKNDTKKFKPSVVALTVAGVIIMMMGLYFIFLRPPLLPEDSTFIGSTIPTITDKTPGLSLWLKKVFWVLGAYIFSSGLLIAFVANTSFKNRVKGAFSIVTIAGLTSTGFMTYVNFIINSNFKWMLLAFTLPWLIALILYRTHK
;
A
#
# COMPACT_ATOMS: atom_id res chain seq x y z
N MET A 1 3.24 -16.59 -9.62
CA MET A 1 1.99 -16.08 -10.27
C MET A 1 1.97 -14.56 -10.14
N MET A 2 2.02 -13.81 -11.26
CA MET A 2 1.95 -12.35 -11.22
C MET A 2 0.50 -11.86 -11.08
N MET A 3 0.32 -10.81 -10.29
CA MET A 3 -0.97 -10.24 -9.89
C MET A 3 -1.86 -9.91 -11.10
N GLY A 4 -2.88 -10.75 -11.33
CA GLY A 4 -4.10 -10.40 -12.05
C GLY A 4 -4.03 -10.05 -13.54
N SER A 5 -2.96 -10.36 -14.27
CA SER A 5 -2.90 -10.11 -15.72
C SER A 5 -2.32 -11.28 -16.51
N LYS A 6 -2.96 -11.62 -17.65
CA LYS A 6 -2.42 -12.51 -18.67
C LYS A 6 -1.56 -11.67 -19.62
N LEU A 7 -0.26 -11.61 -19.38
CA LEU A 7 0.67 -11.10 -20.37
C LEU A 7 0.91 -12.19 -21.42
N HIS A 8 0.74 -11.84 -22.69
CA HIS A 8 1.04 -12.69 -23.84
C HIS A 8 2.50 -12.45 -24.26
N LEU A 9 3.25 -13.54 -24.37
CA LEU A 9 4.63 -13.55 -24.84
C LEU A 9 4.65 -13.96 -26.31
N GLU A 10 5.23 -13.12 -27.15
CA GLU A 10 5.46 -13.40 -28.57
C GLU A 10 6.96 -13.31 -28.85
N TYR A 11 7.53 -14.37 -29.43
CA TYR A 11 8.93 -14.34 -29.88
C TYR A 11 9.01 -13.70 -31.26
N LEU A 12 9.87 -12.69 -31.40
CA LEU A 12 10.10 -12.00 -32.67
C LEU A 12 11.28 -12.58 -33.45
N THR A 13 12.07 -13.46 -32.82
CA THR A 13 13.21 -14.16 -33.42
C THR A 13 12.95 -15.66 -33.52
N THR A 14 13.51 -16.28 -34.55
CA THR A 14 13.46 -17.75 -34.76
C THR A 14 14.18 -18.50 -33.65
N ASN A 15 15.31 -17.97 -33.18
CA ASN A 15 15.97 -18.47 -31.97
C ASN A 15 15.31 -17.87 -30.73
N HIS A 16 14.92 -18.73 -29.79
CA HIS A 16 14.26 -18.35 -28.53
C HIS A 16 15.25 -18.18 -27.36
N THR A 17 16.53 -18.45 -27.59
CA THR A 17 17.62 -18.36 -26.61
C THR A 17 18.87 -17.77 -27.25
N GLY A 18 19.73 -17.17 -26.43
CA GLY A 18 20.99 -16.57 -26.90
C GLY A 18 20.93 -15.06 -27.13
N LEU A 19 22.07 -14.50 -27.51
CA LEU A 19 22.26 -13.08 -27.80
C LEU A 19 21.37 -12.63 -28.97
N GLY A 20 20.77 -11.44 -28.86
CA GLY A 20 19.89 -10.86 -29.89
C GLY A 20 18.49 -11.45 -29.95
N THR A 21 18.14 -12.38 -29.05
CA THR A 21 16.76 -12.90 -28.94
C THR A 21 15.82 -11.77 -28.58
N LYS A 22 14.73 -11.63 -29.36
CA LYS A 22 13.71 -10.59 -29.15
C LYS A 22 12.37 -11.21 -28.84
N TYR A 23 11.68 -10.63 -27.86
CA TYR A 23 10.34 -11.03 -27.50
C TYR A 23 9.51 -9.84 -27.04
N ARG A 24 8.24 -9.85 -27.44
CA ARG A 24 7.25 -8.83 -27.17
C ARG A 24 6.27 -9.33 -26.11
N TRP A 25 5.99 -8.46 -25.16
CA TRP A 25 5.00 -8.67 -24.12
C TRP A 25 3.82 -7.74 -24.37
N THR A 26 2.63 -8.33 -24.52
CA THR A 26 1.39 -7.56 -24.64
C THR A 26 0.39 -7.99 -23.59
N GLY A 27 -0.45 -7.09 -23.11
CA GLY A 27 -1.52 -7.44 -22.20
C GLY A 27 -2.15 -6.24 -21.51
N THR A 28 -2.88 -6.48 -20.44
CA THR A 28 -3.54 -5.43 -19.66
C THR A 28 -3.25 -5.64 -18.18
N MET A 29 -2.70 -4.64 -17.52
CA MET A 29 -2.44 -4.64 -16.08
C MET A 29 -3.15 -3.43 -15.45
N MET A 30 -4.01 -3.67 -14.46
CA MET A 30 -4.81 -2.62 -13.79
C MET A 30 -5.55 -1.70 -14.79
N ALA A 31 -6.25 -2.31 -15.76
CA ALA A 31 -6.98 -1.62 -16.85
C ALA A 31 -6.13 -0.77 -17.82
N MET A 32 -4.81 -0.81 -17.72
CA MET A 32 -3.88 -0.12 -18.63
C MET A 32 -3.23 -1.12 -19.58
N LYS A 33 -3.16 -0.76 -20.88
CA LYS A 33 -2.52 -1.58 -21.90
C LYS A 33 -1.01 -1.58 -21.69
N MET A 34 -0.42 -2.76 -21.61
CA MET A 34 1.02 -2.96 -21.62
C MET A 34 1.46 -3.52 -22.96
N ASP A 35 2.49 -2.92 -23.53
CA ASP A 35 3.07 -3.33 -24.81
C ASP A 35 4.54 -2.92 -24.83
N PHE A 36 5.43 -3.89 -24.74
CA PHE A 36 6.86 -3.63 -24.74
C PHE A 36 7.63 -4.78 -25.36
N THR A 37 8.71 -4.45 -26.05
CA THR A 37 9.62 -5.42 -26.65
C THR A 37 10.93 -5.40 -25.89
N VAL A 38 11.51 -6.57 -25.68
CA VAL A 38 12.83 -6.69 -25.07
C VAL A 38 13.78 -7.47 -25.97
N GLU A 39 15.06 -7.12 -25.85
CA GLU A 39 16.16 -7.77 -26.54
C GLU A 39 17.19 -8.27 -25.52
N VAL A 40 17.72 -9.47 -25.75
CA VAL A 40 18.86 -10.00 -24.99
C VAL A 40 20.14 -9.36 -25.51
N THR A 41 20.72 -8.44 -24.74
CA THR A 41 21.93 -7.70 -25.11
C THR A 41 23.21 -8.32 -24.56
N LYS A 42 23.11 -9.23 -23.60
CA LYS A 42 24.25 -10.05 -23.13
C LYS A 42 23.78 -11.46 -22.81
N TRP A 43 24.53 -12.45 -23.29
CA TRP A 43 24.28 -13.85 -23.03
C TRP A 43 25.58 -14.60 -22.82
N ASN A 44 25.86 -14.96 -21.56
CA ASN A 44 26.89 -15.92 -21.20
C ASN A 44 26.19 -17.16 -20.66
N GLU A 45 26.28 -18.26 -21.40
CA GLU A 45 25.57 -19.49 -21.06
C GLU A 45 25.87 -19.93 -19.62
N ALA A 46 24.80 -20.21 -18.87
CA ALA A 46 24.84 -20.61 -17.45
C ALA A 46 25.52 -19.65 -16.47
N VAL A 47 25.87 -18.42 -16.89
CA VAL A 47 26.55 -17.43 -16.03
C VAL A 47 25.80 -16.11 -15.97
N GLU A 48 25.41 -15.52 -17.10
CA GLU A 48 24.92 -14.15 -17.12
C GLU A 48 23.94 -13.91 -18.25
N LYS A 49 22.88 -13.16 -17.96
CA LYS A 49 21.91 -12.70 -18.95
C LYS A 49 21.54 -11.25 -18.68
N ILE A 50 21.67 -10.40 -19.70
CA ILE A 50 21.14 -9.03 -19.67
C ILE A 50 20.12 -8.89 -20.79
N TRP A 51 18.96 -8.33 -20.45
CA TRP A 51 17.95 -7.98 -21.43
C TRP A 51 17.35 -6.63 -21.09
N GLU A 52 17.04 -5.86 -22.14
CA GLU A 52 16.54 -4.51 -21.99
C GLU A 52 15.40 -4.23 -22.96
N THR A 53 14.66 -3.18 -22.63
CA THR A 53 13.55 -2.70 -23.44
C THR A 53 14.08 -2.04 -24.71
N ILE A 54 13.49 -2.36 -25.86
CA ILE A 54 13.81 -1.72 -27.15
C ILE A 54 12.56 -1.07 -27.76
N GLY A 55 12.77 0.04 -28.46
CA GLY A 55 11.69 0.82 -29.08
C GLY A 55 10.82 1.58 -28.06
N GLU A 56 9.63 2.00 -28.51
CA GLU A 56 8.67 2.64 -27.63
C GLU A 56 7.92 1.61 -26.78
N ALA A 57 8.09 1.68 -25.46
CA ALA A 57 7.37 0.83 -24.54
C ALA A 57 6.21 1.55 -23.87
N LYS A 58 5.03 0.93 -23.92
CA LYS A 58 3.85 1.32 -23.16
C LYS A 58 3.87 0.58 -21.83
N MET A 59 4.52 1.19 -20.86
CA MET A 59 4.64 0.71 -19.49
C MET A 59 4.24 1.84 -18.52
N ILE A 60 3.72 1.46 -17.34
CA ILE A 60 3.10 2.41 -16.40
C ILE A 60 4.15 3.04 -15.49
N ILE A 61 5.09 2.22 -15.00
CA ILE A 61 5.98 2.58 -13.88
C ILE A 61 7.34 3.10 -14.38
N TYR A 62 7.79 2.68 -15.56
CA TYR A 62 9.06 3.07 -16.18
C TYR A 62 8.89 3.10 -17.71
N SER A 63 9.63 3.97 -18.42
CA SER A 63 9.65 4.04 -19.89
C SER A 63 10.62 3.07 -20.53
N TRP A 64 11.64 2.67 -19.78
CA TRP A 64 12.69 1.76 -20.21
C TRP A 64 13.19 1.00 -18.99
N TYR A 65 13.53 -0.28 -19.16
CA TYR A 65 14.23 -1.04 -18.16
C TYR A 65 15.29 -1.96 -18.76
N ARG A 66 16.29 -2.29 -17.95
CA ARG A 66 17.29 -3.33 -18.15
C ARG A 66 17.31 -4.24 -16.94
N MET A 67 17.15 -5.54 -17.20
CA MET A 67 17.30 -6.59 -16.21
C MET A 67 18.66 -7.25 -16.36
N HIS A 68 19.26 -7.62 -15.23
CA HIS A 68 20.52 -8.35 -15.19
C HIS A 68 20.39 -9.53 -14.24
N LEU A 69 20.59 -10.73 -14.77
CA LEU A 69 20.67 -11.98 -14.02
C LEU A 69 22.13 -12.45 -14.03
N LEU A 70 22.70 -12.65 -12.85
CA LEU A 70 24.04 -13.18 -12.65
C LEU A 70 23.98 -14.43 -11.79
N LEU A 71 24.63 -15.50 -12.24
CA LEU A 71 24.73 -16.76 -11.53
C LEU A 71 26.18 -17.00 -11.10
N THR A 72 26.39 -17.16 -9.79
CA THR A 72 27.71 -17.44 -9.22
C THR A 72 27.70 -18.79 -8.50
N LYS A 73 28.72 -19.62 -8.73
CA LYS A 73 28.91 -20.87 -7.99
C LYS A 73 29.58 -20.58 -6.65
N LYS A 74 28.97 -20.98 -5.53
CA LYS A 74 29.50 -20.77 -4.18
C LYS A 74 29.24 -21.99 -3.29
N GLY A 75 30.30 -22.67 -2.88
CA GLY A 75 30.23 -23.78 -1.92
C GLY A 75 29.27 -24.91 -2.32
N GLY A 76 29.28 -25.32 -3.59
CA GLY A 76 28.39 -26.38 -4.12
C GLY A 76 26.94 -25.95 -4.36
N LYS A 77 26.61 -24.66 -4.20
CA LYS A 77 25.31 -24.07 -4.53
C LYS A 77 25.47 -22.99 -5.61
N THR A 78 24.37 -22.66 -6.28
CA THR A 78 24.30 -21.53 -7.21
C THR A 78 23.60 -20.36 -6.53
N GLU A 79 24.29 -19.23 -6.45
CA GLU A 79 23.75 -17.95 -6.01
C GLU A 79 23.26 -17.19 -7.26
N ALA A 80 21.99 -16.77 -7.24
CA ALA A 80 21.38 -16.01 -8.32
C ALA A 80 21.11 -14.58 -7.86
N GLU A 81 21.71 -13.61 -8.55
CA GLU A 81 21.49 -12.19 -8.34
C GLU A 81 20.66 -11.65 -9.51
N LEU A 82 19.57 -10.94 -9.20
CA LEU A 82 18.69 -10.33 -10.18
C LEU A 82 18.54 -8.85 -9.84
N SER A 83 18.83 -7.98 -10.79
CA SER A 83 18.69 -6.53 -10.65
C SER A 83 17.89 -5.92 -11.80
N ILE A 84 17.30 -4.76 -11.54
CA ILE A 84 16.55 -3.96 -12.51
C ILE A 84 17.03 -2.51 -12.47
N THR A 85 17.44 -2.00 -13.62
CA THR A 85 17.72 -0.57 -13.86
C THR A 85 16.60 -0.02 -14.71
N TYR A 86 16.10 1.17 -14.41
CA TYR A 86 14.95 1.72 -15.12
C TYR A 86 15.02 3.24 -15.30
N GLU A 87 14.32 3.75 -16.31
CA GLU A 87 14.09 5.17 -16.52
C GLU A 87 12.64 5.55 -16.24
N LYS A 88 12.43 6.77 -15.73
CA LYS A 88 11.10 7.28 -15.40
C LYS A 88 10.34 7.65 -16.67
N PRO A 89 9.02 7.40 -16.72
CA PRO A 89 8.21 7.72 -17.88
C PRO A 89 8.14 9.23 -18.13
N LYS A 90 8.01 9.61 -19.41
CA LYS A 90 7.79 11.00 -19.82
C LYS A 90 6.36 11.41 -19.48
N GLY A 91 6.19 12.57 -18.84
CA GLY A 91 4.90 13.14 -18.46
C GLY A 91 4.78 13.36 -16.94
N TRP A 92 4.27 14.52 -16.54
CA TRP A 92 4.25 14.95 -15.13
C TRP A 92 3.51 13.98 -14.21
N PHE A 93 2.31 13.53 -14.61
CA PHE A 93 1.50 12.62 -13.81
C PHE A 93 2.15 11.22 -13.65
N LEU A 94 2.67 10.65 -14.73
CA LEU A 94 3.35 9.35 -14.69
C LEU A 94 4.67 9.40 -13.92
N ASN A 95 5.38 10.54 -13.97
CA ASN A 95 6.59 10.76 -13.20
C ASN A 95 6.30 10.77 -11.69
N ILE A 96 5.19 11.38 -11.25
CA ILE A 96 4.75 11.32 -9.85
C ILE A 96 4.42 9.88 -9.43
N ILE A 97 3.68 9.14 -10.25
CA ILE A 97 3.35 7.73 -9.96
C ILE A 97 4.63 6.88 -9.87
N SER A 98 5.54 7.05 -10.83
CA SER A 98 6.83 6.37 -10.84
C SER A 98 7.64 6.69 -9.59
N PHE A 99 7.72 7.96 -9.20
CA PHE A 99 8.40 8.38 -7.98
C PHE A 99 7.84 7.72 -6.71
N LEU A 100 6.52 7.54 -6.62
CA LEU A 100 5.88 6.95 -5.43
C LEU A 100 5.97 5.42 -5.37
N PHE A 101 5.88 4.74 -6.53
CA PHE A 101 5.63 3.30 -6.56
C PHE A 101 6.71 2.47 -7.25
N ALA A 102 7.64 3.07 -8.00
CA ALA A 102 8.61 2.31 -8.80
C ALA A 102 9.52 1.44 -7.94
N ASP A 103 10.15 1.98 -6.92
CA ASP A 103 11.08 1.22 -6.07
C ASP A 103 10.38 0.07 -5.34
N TRP A 104 9.17 0.33 -4.84
CA TRP A 104 8.38 -0.69 -4.17
C TRP A 104 8.01 -1.83 -5.13
N TYR A 105 7.54 -1.49 -6.33
CA TYR A 105 7.18 -2.46 -7.35
C TYR A 105 8.40 -3.26 -7.84
N CYS A 106 9.51 -2.61 -8.15
CA CYS A 106 10.75 -3.25 -8.60
C CYS A 106 11.26 -4.25 -7.56
N ASN A 107 11.32 -3.86 -6.28
CA ASN A 107 11.74 -4.76 -5.20
C ASN A 107 10.81 -5.96 -5.04
N TRP A 108 9.49 -5.75 -5.12
CA TRP A 108 8.51 -6.83 -5.09
C TRP A 108 8.64 -7.78 -6.28
N CYS A 109 8.84 -7.24 -7.48
CA CYS A 109 9.00 -7.99 -8.73
C CYS A 109 10.25 -8.88 -8.66
N LEU A 110 11.41 -8.31 -8.33
CA LEU A 110 12.67 -9.05 -8.19
C LEU A 110 12.56 -10.18 -7.17
N LYS A 111 11.99 -9.89 -5.99
CA LYS A 111 11.82 -10.89 -4.93
C LYS A 111 10.93 -12.04 -5.39
N ASN A 112 9.81 -11.74 -6.03
CA ASN A 112 8.91 -12.78 -6.52
C ASN A 112 9.54 -13.61 -7.63
N MET A 113 10.29 -13.00 -8.56
CA MET A 113 10.98 -13.74 -9.62
C MET A 113 12.00 -14.72 -9.04
N LEU A 114 12.80 -14.29 -8.05
CA LEU A 114 13.77 -15.16 -7.38
C LEU A 114 13.10 -16.26 -6.55
N THR A 115 12.03 -15.94 -5.82
CA THR A 115 11.26 -16.93 -5.04
C THR A 115 10.58 -17.97 -5.94
N ASP A 116 9.92 -17.54 -7.02
CA ASP A 116 9.27 -18.44 -7.99
C ASP A 116 10.32 -19.32 -8.69
N ALA A 117 11.47 -18.77 -9.07
CA ALA A 117 12.58 -19.53 -9.67
C ALA A 117 13.13 -20.59 -8.71
N LYS A 118 13.39 -20.21 -7.45
CA LYS A 118 13.84 -21.15 -6.41
C LYS A 118 12.84 -22.27 -6.20
N LYS A 119 11.55 -21.96 -6.12
CA LYS A 119 10.47 -22.95 -5.95
C LYS A 119 10.42 -23.97 -7.09
N GLN A 120 10.66 -23.53 -8.34
CA GLN A 120 10.68 -24.42 -9.50
C GLN A 120 11.93 -25.31 -9.53
N LEU A 121 13.09 -24.79 -9.12
CA LEU A 121 14.36 -25.50 -9.14
C LEU A 121 14.56 -26.41 -7.93
N GLU A 122 13.95 -26.09 -6.79
CA GLU A 122 14.02 -26.87 -5.55
C GLU A 122 12.61 -27.31 -5.10
N PRO A 123 11.90 -28.18 -5.86
CA PRO A 123 10.50 -28.55 -5.56
C PRO A 123 10.33 -29.25 -4.21
N ASN A 124 11.40 -29.88 -3.70
CA ASN A 124 11.44 -30.55 -2.39
C ASN A 124 12.12 -29.73 -1.30
N SER A 125 12.53 -28.48 -1.58
CA SER A 125 12.87 -27.58 -0.49
C SER A 125 11.58 -27.36 0.31
N LYS A 126 11.52 -27.94 1.51
CA LYS A 126 10.67 -27.42 2.56
C LYS A 126 11.17 -26.02 2.84
N GLU A 127 10.80 -25.07 1.98
CA GLU A 127 10.81 -23.69 2.37
C GLU A 127 10.00 -23.69 3.67
N LYS A 128 10.62 -23.23 4.77
CA LYS A 128 9.82 -22.67 5.84
C LYS A 128 8.95 -21.68 5.10
N ASN A 129 7.70 -22.07 4.82
CA ASN A 129 6.66 -21.10 4.62
C ASN A 129 6.88 -20.21 5.84
N ASP A 130 7.43 -19.02 5.62
CA ASP A 130 6.97 -17.85 6.32
C ASP A 130 5.49 -17.77 5.93
N THR A 131 4.68 -18.72 6.42
CA THR A 131 3.29 -18.49 6.76
C THR A 131 3.41 -17.19 7.49
N LYS A 132 3.02 -16.11 6.80
CA LYS A 132 2.93 -14.76 7.33
C LYS A 132 2.34 -14.98 8.71
N LYS A 133 3.18 -15.01 9.75
CA LYS A 133 2.73 -15.39 11.08
C LYS A 133 1.89 -14.20 11.42
N PHE A 134 0.58 -14.33 11.25
CA PHE A 134 -0.35 -13.23 11.36
C PHE A 134 -0.20 -12.78 12.80
N LYS A 135 0.57 -11.71 13.00
CA LYS A 135 0.74 -11.14 14.33
C LYS A 135 -0.61 -10.51 14.63
N PRO A 136 -1.38 -11.06 15.57
CA PRO A 136 -2.75 -10.60 15.78
C PRO A 136 -2.77 -9.11 16.19
N SER A 137 -1.67 -8.63 16.80
CA SER A 137 -1.42 -7.22 17.07
C SER A 137 -1.35 -6.35 15.80
N VAL A 138 -0.67 -6.82 14.75
CA VAL A 138 -0.58 -6.11 13.46
C VAL A 138 -1.93 -6.08 12.75
N VAL A 139 -2.68 -7.18 12.80
CA VAL A 139 -4.03 -7.25 12.22
C VAL A 139 -4.95 -6.26 12.92
N ALA A 140 -5.00 -6.30 14.25
CA ALA A 140 -5.84 -5.40 15.05
C ALA A 140 -5.51 -3.93 14.79
N LEU A 141 -4.23 -3.56 14.70
CA LEU A 141 -3.83 -2.18 14.40
C LEU A 141 -4.14 -1.78 12.94
N THR A 142 -4.02 -2.71 11.99
CA THR A 142 -4.40 -2.47 10.59
C THR A 142 -5.91 -2.24 10.48
N VAL A 143 -6.72 -3.04 11.18
CA VAL A 143 -8.17 -2.88 11.25
C VAL A 143 -8.52 -1.51 11.86
N ALA A 144 -7.85 -1.10 12.94
CA ALA A 144 -8.02 0.24 13.51
C ALA A 144 -7.73 1.34 12.47
N GLY A 145 -6.64 1.23 11.72
CA GLY A 145 -6.30 2.16 10.63
C GLY A 145 -7.39 2.22 9.55
N VAL A 146 -7.90 1.07 9.11
CA VAL A 146 -8.98 0.99 8.11
C VAL A 146 -10.29 1.61 8.61
N ILE A 147 -10.66 1.38 9.87
CA ILE A 147 -11.85 2.01 10.48
C ILE A 147 -11.71 3.53 10.46
N ILE A 148 -10.53 4.06 10.82
CA ILE A 148 -10.25 5.49 10.77
C ILE A 148 -10.30 6.02 9.33
N MET A 149 -9.76 5.29 8.36
CA MET A 149 -9.88 5.66 6.93
C MET A 149 -11.34 5.78 6.50
N MET A 150 -12.16 4.77 6.80
CA MET A 150 -13.59 4.78 6.47
C MET A 150 -14.33 5.92 7.17
N MET A 151 -13.97 6.24 8.42
CA MET A 151 -14.50 7.40 9.12
C MET A 151 -14.11 8.71 8.42
N GLY A 152 -12.89 8.85 7.94
CA GLY A 152 -12.47 10.01 7.14
C GLY A 152 -13.32 10.18 5.88
N LEU A 153 -13.57 9.10 5.14
CA LEU A 153 -14.46 9.11 3.97
C LEU A 153 -15.89 9.48 4.33
N TYR A 154 -16.40 8.97 5.47
CA TYR A 154 -17.71 9.36 5.98
C TYR A 154 -17.83 10.87 6.20
N PHE A 155 -16.82 11.52 6.80
CA PHE A 155 -16.82 12.97 7.00
C PHE A 155 -16.81 13.77 5.69
N ILE A 156 -16.12 13.28 4.67
CA ILE A 156 -16.02 13.98 3.38
C ILE A 156 -17.34 13.89 2.59
N PHE A 157 -17.94 12.70 2.54
CA PHE A 157 -19.01 12.38 1.58
C PHE A 157 -20.40 12.28 2.20
N LEU A 158 -20.51 11.74 3.42
CA LEU A 158 -21.79 11.28 3.98
C LEU A 158 -22.25 12.13 5.17
N ARG A 159 -21.31 12.77 5.89
CA ARG A 159 -21.63 13.52 7.11
C ARG A 159 -22.40 14.81 6.76
N PRO A 160 -23.63 15.00 7.25
CA PRO A 160 -24.35 16.26 7.10
C PRO A 160 -23.67 17.36 7.94
N PRO A 161 -23.76 18.65 7.53
CA PRO A 161 -23.17 19.76 8.27
C PRO A 161 -23.62 19.82 9.73
N LEU A 162 -24.92 19.73 9.98
CA LEU A 162 -25.50 19.78 11.32
C LEU A 162 -26.22 18.45 11.60
N LEU A 163 -25.88 17.83 12.73
CA LEU A 163 -26.61 16.70 13.28
C LEU A 163 -27.71 17.21 14.22
N PRO A 164 -28.78 16.44 14.43
CA PRO A 164 -29.80 16.77 15.44
C PRO A 164 -29.18 16.98 16.84
N GLU A 165 -28.14 16.21 17.18
CA GLU A 165 -27.38 16.36 18.42
C GLU A 165 -26.73 17.75 18.57
N ASP A 166 -26.20 18.30 17.47
CA ASP A 166 -25.56 19.63 17.48
C ASP A 166 -26.59 20.71 17.84
N SER A 167 -27.83 20.56 17.34
CA SER A 167 -28.92 21.50 17.64
C SER A 167 -29.32 21.48 19.13
N THR A 168 -29.32 20.29 19.74
CA THR A 168 -29.53 20.12 21.18
C THR A 168 -28.43 20.78 21.99
N PHE A 169 -27.16 20.62 21.58
CA PHE A 169 -26.02 21.19 22.30
C PHE A 169 -25.94 22.72 22.17
N ILE A 170 -26.27 23.25 20.99
CA ILE A 170 -26.33 24.71 20.73
C ILE A 170 -27.55 25.35 21.40
N GLY A 171 -28.58 24.56 21.74
CA GLY A 171 -29.81 25.05 22.36
C GLY A 171 -30.71 25.82 21.39
N SER A 172 -30.66 25.50 20.09
CA SER A 172 -31.43 26.16 19.03
C SER A 172 -31.90 25.16 17.98
N THR A 173 -32.91 25.51 17.19
CA THR A 173 -33.42 24.61 16.13
C THR A 173 -32.66 24.83 14.81
N ILE A 174 -32.49 23.75 14.03
CA ILE A 174 -31.80 23.80 12.72
C ILE A 174 -32.40 24.86 11.78
N PRO A 175 -33.74 25.04 11.68
CA PRO A 175 -34.32 26.11 10.88
C PRO A 175 -33.88 27.51 11.34
N THR A 176 -33.91 27.77 12.66
CA THR A 176 -33.48 29.06 13.21
C THR A 176 -32.00 29.36 12.97
N ILE A 177 -31.14 28.34 13.03
CA ILE A 177 -29.70 28.48 12.76
C ILE A 177 -29.46 28.80 11.28
N THR A 178 -30.16 28.12 10.40
CA THR A 178 -30.01 28.29 8.94
C THR A 178 -30.50 29.67 8.50
N ASP A 179 -31.59 30.16 9.08
CA ASP A 179 -32.17 31.47 8.79
C ASP A 179 -31.24 32.61 9.26
N LYS A 180 -30.69 32.50 10.47
CA LYS A 180 -29.78 33.52 11.03
C LYS A 180 -28.37 33.49 10.43
N THR A 181 -27.92 32.34 9.93
CA THR A 181 -26.55 32.13 9.44
C THR A 181 -26.49 31.22 8.21
N PRO A 182 -26.96 31.68 7.03
CA PRO A 182 -27.10 30.83 5.85
C PRO A 182 -25.76 30.25 5.34
N GLY A 183 -24.63 30.95 5.56
CA GLY A 183 -23.30 30.49 5.16
C GLY A 183 -22.68 29.40 6.06
N LEU A 184 -23.23 29.15 7.25
CA LEU A 184 -22.65 28.24 8.23
C LEU A 184 -22.58 26.79 7.71
N SER A 185 -23.64 26.34 7.04
CA SER A 185 -23.73 24.99 6.50
C SER A 185 -22.66 24.71 5.44
N LEU A 186 -22.43 25.69 4.56
CA LEU A 186 -21.43 25.60 3.50
C LEU A 186 -20.02 25.62 4.07
N TRP A 187 -19.76 26.50 5.04
CA TRP A 187 -18.48 26.56 5.75
C TRP A 187 -18.18 25.24 6.47
N LEU A 188 -19.14 24.71 7.22
CA LEU A 188 -18.98 23.48 7.99
C LEU A 188 -18.74 22.25 7.10
N LYS A 189 -19.36 22.22 5.90
CA LYS A 189 -19.05 21.22 4.88
C LYS A 189 -17.58 21.27 4.46
N LYS A 190 -16.98 22.45 4.28
CA LYS A 190 -15.56 22.60 3.95
C LYS A 190 -14.66 22.16 5.12
N VAL A 191 -15.05 22.51 6.35
CA VAL A 191 -14.35 22.05 7.57
C VAL A 191 -14.34 20.52 7.64
N PHE A 192 -15.46 19.85 7.36
CA PHE A 192 -15.53 18.40 7.34
C PHE A 192 -14.73 17.75 6.21
N TRP A 193 -14.57 18.42 5.06
CA TRP A 193 -13.66 17.92 4.02
C TRP A 193 -12.21 17.90 4.50
N VAL A 194 -11.75 19.00 5.11
CA VAL A 194 -10.38 19.10 5.62
C VAL A 194 -10.16 18.11 6.76
N LEU A 195 -11.09 18.08 7.73
CA LEU A 195 -11.02 17.16 8.86
C LEU A 195 -11.08 15.69 8.40
N GLY A 196 -11.99 15.36 7.48
CA GLY A 196 -12.13 14.01 6.94
C GLY A 196 -10.89 13.56 6.16
N ALA A 197 -10.27 14.43 5.39
CA ALA A 197 -9.01 14.14 4.69
C ALA A 197 -7.85 13.90 5.68
N TYR A 198 -7.79 14.66 6.77
CA TYR A 198 -6.82 14.48 7.84
C TYR A 198 -7.03 13.15 8.59
N ILE A 199 -8.30 12.81 8.92
CA ILE A 199 -8.68 11.54 9.54
C ILE A 199 -8.29 10.38 8.60
N PHE A 200 -8.62 10.47 7.31
CA PHE A 200 -8.27 9.45 6.33
C PHE A 200 -6.76 9.21 6.25
N SER A 201 -5.99 10.30 6.17
CA SER A 201 -4.53 10.25 6.12
C SER A 201 -3.94 9.66 7.39
N SER A 202 -4.50 9.98 8.56
CA SER A 202 -4.11 9.39 9.83
C SER A 202 -4.35 7.88 9.87
N GLY A 203 -5.51 7.42 9.37
CA GLY A 203 -5.82 5.99 9.25
C GLY A 203 -4.87 5.25 8.31
N LEU A 204 -4.51 5.87 7.18
CA LEU A 204 -3.52 5.34 6.24
C LEU A 204 -2.14 5.20 6.88
N LEU A 205 -1.70 6.23 7.64
CA LEU A 205 -0.44 6.19 8.37
C LEU A 205 -0.43 5.09 9.45
N ILE A 206 -1.54 4.91 10.17
CA ILE A 206 -1.68 3.83 11.17
C ILE A 206 -1.57 2.45 10.50
N ALA A 207 -2.24 2.23 9.37
CA ALA A 207 -2.15 1.00 8.60
C ALA A 207 -0.71 0.75 8.09
N PHE A 208 -0.01 1.80 7.64
CA PHE A 208 1.39 1.71 7.25
C PHE A 208 2.29 1.36 8.42
N VAL A 209 2.17 2.04 9.57
CA VAL A 209 2.94 1.78 10.79
C VAL A 209 2.69 0.35 11.29
N ALA A 210 1.44 -0.13 11.22
CA ALA A 210 1.09 -1.49 11.57
C ALA A 210 1.90 -2.51 10.77
N ASN A 211 2.01 -2.31 9.46
CA ASN A 211 2.66 -3.24 8.54
C ASN A 211 4.18 -3.08 8.43
N THR A 212 4.74 -2.02 9.02
CA THR A 212 6.18 -1.71 9.02
C THR A 212 6.77 -1.77 10.42
N SER A 213 6.78 -0.65 11.15
CA SER A 213 7.44 -0.49 12.45
C SER A 213 6.83 -1.39 13.52
N PHE A 214 5.50 -1.55 13.54
CA PHE A 214 4.81 -2.38 14.52
C PHE A 214 5.03 -3.88 14.22
N LYS A 215 4.96 -4.28 12.95
CA LYS A 215 5.26 -5.66 12.51
C LYS A 215 6.69 -6.07 12.85
N ASN A 216 7.65 -5.18 12.61
CA ASN A 216 9.08 -5.42 12.85
C ASN A 216 9.51 -5.13 14.30
N ARG A 217 8.57 -4.72 15.17
CA ARG A 217 8.82 -4.37 16.57
C ARG A 217 9.98 -3.37 16.76
N VAL A 218 10.05 -2.35 15.90
CA VAL A 218 11.09 -1.31 15.97
C VAL A 218 11.05 -0.61 17.33
N LYS A 219 12.22 -0.27 17.89
CA LYS A 219 12.32 0.45 19.17
C LYS A 219 11.47 1.74 19.10
N GLY A 220 10.65 1.97 20.12
CA GLY A 220 9.75 3.12 20.19
C GLY A 220 8.39 2.96 19.49
N ALA A 221 8.18 1.95 18.63
CA ALA A 221 6.92 1.76 17.91
C ALA A 221 5.70 1.64 18.85
N PHE A 222 5.86 0.92 19.96
CA PHE A 222 4.81 0.79 20.99
C PHE A 222 4.44 2.15 21.61
N SER A 223 5.44 2.94 22.00
CA SER A 223 5.23 4.24 22.66
C SER A 223 4.55 5.23 21.72
N ILE A 224 5.01 5.32 20.46
CA ILE A 224 4.41 6.20 19.45
C ILE A 224 2.95 5.81 19.19
N VAL A 225 2.67 4.52 18.97
CA VAL A 225 1.30 4.04 18.73
C VAL A 225 0.41 4.24 19.95
N THR A 226 0.94 4.15 21.17
CA THR A 226 0.18 4.43 22.40
C THR A 226 -0.16 5.91 22.52
N ILE A 227 0.83 6.79 22.37
CA ILE A 227 0.64 8.24 22.47
C ILE A 227 -0.32 8.73 21.38
N ALA A 228 -0.12 8.29 20.14
CA ALA A 228 -1.00 8.62 19.03
C ALA A 228 -2.44 8.19 19.29
N GLY A 229 -2.67 7.00 19.90
CA GLY A 229 -4.00 6.52 20.24
C GLY A 229 -4.68 7.35 21.30
N LEU A 230 -3.94 7.72 22.34
CA LEU A 230 -4.45 8.56 23.43
C LEU A 230 -4.79 9.96 22.95
N THR A 231 -3.92 10.59 22.15
CA THR A 231 -4.10 11.98 21.71
C THR A 231 -5.07 12.13 20.54
N SER A 232 -5.40 11.05 19.83
CA SER A 232 -6.37 11.07 18.72
C SER A 232 -7.72 10.48 19.13
N THR A 233 -7.97 9.21 18.79
CA THR A 233 -9.26 8.55 18.97
C THR A 233 -9.63 8.39 20.45
N GLY A 234 -8.64 8.25 21.33
CA GLY A 234 -8.84 8.22 22.79
C GLY A 234 -9.42 9.53 23.31
N PHE A 235 -8.76 10.65 23.01
CA PHE A 235 -9.23 11.98 23.39
C PHE A 235 -10.58 12.33 22.77
N MET A 236 -10.79 11.97 21.49
CA MET A 236 -12.08 12.13 20.82
C MET A 236 -13.20 11.37 21.55
N THR A 237 -12.96 10.11 21.91
CA THR A 237 -13.94 9.29 22.65
C THR A 237 -14.23 9.92 24.01
N TYR A 238 -13.19 10.33 24.75
CA TYR A 238 -13.34 10.99 26.05
C TYR A 238 -14.23 12.24 25.99
N VAL A 239 -13.96 13.16 25.04
CA VAL A 239 -14.79 14.36 24.87
C VAL A 239 -16.23 14.00 24.50
N ASN A 240 -16.46 12.97 23.69
CA ASN A 240 -17.82 12.52 23.33
C ASN A 240 -18.59 11.95 24.53
N PHE A 241 -17.91 11.38 25.52
CA PHE A 241 -18.54 11.01 26.80
C PHE A 241 -18.89 12.23 27.65
N ILE A 242 -18.02 13.26 27.69
CA ILE A 242 -18.28 14.52 28.43
C ILE A 242 -19.55 15.21 27.93
N ILE A 243 -19.70 15.34 26.61
CA ILE A 243 -20.86 16.00 26.00
C ILE A 243 -22.11 15.11 25.93
N ASN A 244 -22.04 13.91 26.51
CA ASN A 244 -23.10 12.90 26.47
C ASN A 244 -23.59 12.58 25.05
N SER A 245 -22.65 12.43 24.11
CA SER A 245 -22.97 12.21 22.70
C SER A 245 -23.72 10.91 22.45
N ASN A 246 -24.61 10.90 21.45
CA ASN A 246 -25.25 9.66 21.00
C ASN A 246 -24.23 8.71 20.35
N PHE A 247 -23.11 9.23 19.85
CA PHE A 247 -22.07 8.46 19.17
C PHE A 247 -21.00 7.88 20.12
N LYS A 248 -21.02 8.22 21.41
CA LYS A 248 -19.95 7.87 22.37
C LYS A 248 -19.60 6.38 22.40
N TRP A 249 -20.61 5.50 22.34
CA TRP A 249 -20.42 4.04 22.34
C TRP A 249 -19.87 3.51 21.01
N MET A 250 -20.32 4.09 19.90
CA MET A 250 -19.80 3.74 18.58
C MET A 250 -18.33 4.14 18.44
N LEU A 251 -17.97 5.35 18.90
CA LEU A 251 -16.59 5.82 18.91
C LEU A 251 -15.72 4.95 19.81
N LEU A 252 -16.21 4.59 20.99
CA LEU A 252 -15.52 3.63 21.87
C LEU A 252 -15.25 2.30 21.15
N ALA A 253 -16.25 1.74 20.47
CA ALA A 253 -16.10 0.50 19.70
C ALA A 253 -15.01 0.61 18.63
N PHE A 254 -14.90 1.76 17.93
CA PHE A 254 -13.85 2.00 16.94
C PHE A 254 -12.45 2.12 17.56
N THR A 255 -12.34 2.47 18.83
CA THR A 255 -11.03 2.50 19.54
C THR A 255 -10.58 1.15 20.06
N LEU A 256 -11.48 0.18 20.25
CA LEU A 256 -11.15 -1.13 20.83
C LEU A 256 -10.10 -1.92 20.03
N PRO A 257 -10.14 -2.00 18.68
CA PRO A 257 -9.11 -2.69 17.91
C PRO A 257 -7.70 -2.15 18.17
N TRP A 258 -7.57 -0.86 18.44
CA TRP A 258 -6.29 -0.25 18.80
C TRP A 258 -5.81 -0.74 20.18
N LEU A 259 -6.67 -0.69 21.19
CA LEU A 259 -6.33 -1.19 22.54
C LEU A 259 -5.94 -2.67 22.51
N ILE A 260 -6.71 -3.47 21.78
CA ILE A 260 -6.41 -4.90 21.55
C ILE A 260 -5.04 -5.05 20.89
N ALA A 261 -4.71 -4.23 19.88
CA ALA A 261 -3.40 -4.27 19.24
C ALA A 261 -2.24 -4.02 20.21
N LEU A 262 -2.39 -3.04 21.11
CA LEU A 262 -1.37 -2.70 22.12
C LEU A 262 -1.20 -3.83 23.15
N ILE A 263 -2.31 -4.41 23.63
CA ILE A 263 -2.28 -5.55 24.55
C ILE A 263 -1.59 -6.74 23.89
N LEU A 264 -2.03 -7.13 22.70
CA LEU A 264 -1.45 -8.23 21.93
C LEU A 264 0.04 -8.01 21.60
N TYR A 265 0.43 -6.76 21.35
CA TYR A 265 1.83 -6.41 21.10
C TYR A 265 2.71 -6.66 22.35
N ARG A 266 2.19 -6.48 23.56
CA ARG A 266 2.92 -6.81 24.79
C ARG A 266 2.89 -8.29 25.14
N THR A 267 1.77 -8.98 24.92
CA THR A 267 1.57 -10.36 25.36
C THR A 267 2.17 -11.41 24.41
N HIS A 268 2.19 -11.17 23.10
CA HIS A 268 2.68 -12.15 22.11
C HIS A 268 3.94 -11.66 21.40
N LYS A 269 5.14 -12.00 21.89
CA LYS A 269 6.43 -11.63 21.26
C LYS A 269 6.59 -12.18 19.84
#